data_AF-A0A7J3VQ51-F1
#
_entry.id   AF-A0A7J3VQ51-F1
#
_cell.length_a   1.000
_cell.length_b   1.000
_cell.length_c   1.000
_cell.angle_alpha   90.00
_cell.angle_beta   90.00
_cell.angle_gamma   90.00
#
_symmetry.space_group_name_H-M   'P 1'
#
loop_
_entity.id
_entity.type
_entity.pdbx_description
1 polymer ?
#
loop_
_entity_poly.entity_id
_entity_poly.type
_entity_poly.pdbx_seq_one_letter_code
_entity_poly.pdbx_strand_id
1 'polypeptide(L)'
;MDSSLQKLSSRILDAISARKRIMVITHSDADGLVSGSIIAKAIIRKGGRCLVRVVSDLNPNVLRKVAGEDHDLYIITDMGAGLAGVIDEHIGKGKGKDWMVIDHHQLPEEEMGDDRIFNAWKFGIDGGMEACAGTLAYKVAHALDESNKDLSALAVVAMVADRQDQGERKSLLGLNADVADTARELGLLSIDLDLMLVGRETRAVHEALAYTSYPYIDGLTWNVDSCYSLLNSTGLRLKDDGRWRTLAEMSSEEKSKIVETIAMFASSSSAPSSKDANTIVDELIGYVYTLLREDKRSMLRDAREFSIMLNACARIRRSGVGIAICMGDRNSMLMEGEMIVNEYRRTLRGYISTIMGERWRVVDDGMLAMVNGDNLIAQDMLGAVSSLLSGSQAFQGRVIVVRTRTDDGMYKFSCRKGLNCSIDVNLGLLMRECSSRCNGVGGGHSAAAGARISADMLDEFMRCVKEGVYSKSSA
;
A
#
# COMPACT_ATOMS: atom_id res chain seq x y z
N MET A 1 -21.86 7.81 -10.62
CA MET A 1 -20.59 7.20 -11.09
C MET A 1 -20.61 6.95 -12.61
N ASP A 2 -21.61 6.24 -13.14
CA ASP A 2 -21.64 5.82 -14.57
C ASP A 2 -21.48 6.97 -15.58
N SER A 3 -22.17 8.09 -15.37
CA SER A 3 -22.01 9.28 -16.23
C SER A 3 -20.57 9.81 -16.23
N SER A 4 -19.89 9.81 -15.07
CA SER A 4 -18.48 10.20 -14.96
C SER A 4 -17.58 9.21 -15.69
N LEU A 5 -17.81 7.90 -15.52
CA LEU A 5 -17.06 6.86 -16.23
C LEU A 5 -17.19 7.01 -17.74
N GLN A 6 -18.42 7.23 -18.26
CA GLN A 6 -18.65 7.44 -19.69
C GLN A 6 -17.90 8.68 -20.21
N LYS A 7 -17.92 9.80 -19.47
CA LYS A 7 -17.17 11.01 -19.83
C LYS A 7 -15.67 10.77 -19.89
N LEU A 8 -15.08 10.12 -18.87
CA LEU A 8 -13.65 9.81 -18.84
C LEU A 8 -13.25 8.85 -19.96
N SER A 9 -14.02 7.77 -20.15
CA SER A 9 -13.77 6.79 -21.19
C SER A 9 -13.84 7.41 -22.58
N SER A 10 -14.83 8.27 -22.86
CA SER A 10 -14.93 9.00 -24.12
C SER A 10 -13.68 9.86 -24.35
N ARG A 11 -13.23 10.62 -23.34
CA ARG A 11 -12.03 11.46 -23.47
C ARG A 11 -10.77 10.66 -23.81
N ILE A 12 -10.61 9.47 -23.21
CA ILE A 12 -9.48 8.58 -23.51
C ILE A 12 -9.61 8.02 -24.93
N LEU A 13 -10.81 7.57 -25.34
CA LEU A 13 -11.06 7.06 -26.69
C LEU A 13 -10.85 8.13 -27.78
N ASP A 14 -11.26 9.37 -27.52
CA ASP A 14 -11.04 10.51 -28.40
C ASP A 14 -9.54 10.81 -28.53
N ALA A 15 -8.79 10.75 -27.42
CA ALA A 15 -7.34 10.89 -27.44
C ALA A 15 -6.66 9.79 -28.26
N ILE A 16 -7.09 8.54 -28.11
CA ILE A 16 -6.58 7.40 -28.89
C ILE A 16 -6.89 7.58 -30.38
N SER A 17 -8.15 7.93 -30.72
CA SER A 17 -8.60 8.11 -32.09
C SER A 17 -7.86 9.26 -32.79
N ALA A 18 -7.61 10.35 -32.06
CA ALA A 18 -6.81 11.49 -32.52
C ALA A 18 -5.30 11.23 -32.48
N ARG A 19 -4.84 10.02 -32.12
CA ARG A 19 -3.42 9.64 -32.00
C ARG A 19 -2.61 10.57 -31.10
N LYS A 20 -3.24 11.09 -30.05
CA LYS A 20 -2.59 11.94 -29.04
C LYS A 20 -1.50 11.16 -28.30
N ARG A 21 -0.45 11.86 -27.87
CA ARG A 21 0.55 11.32 -26.94
C ARG A 21 -0.05 11.30 -25.54
N ILE A 22 -0.21 10.10 -24.98
CA ILE A 22 -0.81 9.91 -23.64
C ILE A 22 0.31 9.60 -22.63
N MET A 23 0.33 10.30 -21.51
CA MET A 23 1.15 9.97 -20.35
C MET A 23 0.27 9.51 -19.21
N VAL A 24 0.61 8.37 -18.61
CA VAL A 24 0.05 7.93 -17.33
C VAL A 24 1.06 8.25 -16.24
N ILE A 25 0.73 9.16 -15.34
CA ILE A 25 1.54 9.48 -14.17
C ILE A 25 0.96 8.71 -12.98
N THR A 26 1.78 7.99 -12.24
CA THR A 26 1.27 7.14 -11.15
C THR A 26 2.19 7.10 -9.94
N HIS A 27 1.64 6.76 -8.78
CA HIS A 27 2.34 6.76 -7.51
C HIS A 27 3.36 5.62 -7.38
N SER A 28 4.40 5.87 -6.61
CA SER A 28 5.47 4.90 -6.34
C SER A 28 5.12 3.99 -5.15
N ASP A 29 4.00 3.30 -5.24
CA ASP A 29 3.65 2.17 -4.40
C ASP A 29 2.85 1.14 -5.19
N ALA A 30 2.43 0.06 -4.56
CA ALA A 30 1.73 -1.01 -5.25
C ALA A 30 0.34 -0.61 -5.80
N ASP A 31 -0.41 0.30 -5.16
CA ASP A 31 -1.70 0.76 -5.71
C ASP A 31 -1.48 1.65 -6.94
N GLY A 32 -0.49 2.54 -6.89
CA GLY A 32 -0.01 3.29 -8.05
C GLY A 32 0.44 2.38 -9.20
N LEU A 33 1.39 1.46 -8.95
CA LEU A 33 1.88 0.56 -10.01
C LEU A 33 0.76 -0.25 -10.66
N VAL A 34 -0.19 -0.76 -9.87
CA VAL A 34 -1.36 -1.48 -10.39
C VAL A 34 -2.28 -0.55 -11.19
N SER A 35 -2.71 0.57 -10.61
CA SER A 35 -3.65 1.50 -11.24
C SER A 35 -3.10 2.06 -12.56
N GLY A 36 -1.83 2.47 -12.57
CA GLY A 36 -1.15 2.94 -13.78
C GLY A 36 -1.04 1.84 -14.84
N SER A 37 -0.76 0.59 -14.43
CA SER A 37 -0.69 -0.56 -15.36
C SER A 37 -2.07 -0.92 -15.93
N ILE A 38 -3.13 -0.87 -15.13
CA ILE A 38 -4.50 -1.15 -15.58
C ILE A 38 -4.90 -0.17 -16.68
N ILE A 39 -4.70 1.14 -16.45
CA ILE A 39 -5.00 2.18 -17.45
C ILE A 39 -4.13 2.01 -18.69
N ALA A 40 -2.82 1.80 -18.53
CA ALA A 40 -1.91 1.60 -19.66
C ALA A 40 -2.32 0.39 -20.51
N LYS A 41 -2.66 -0.73 -19.87
CA LYS A 41 -3.12 -1.95 -20.55
C LYS A 41 -4.43 -1.75 -21.29
N ALA A 42 -5.39 -1.01 -20.71
CA ALA A 42 -6.64 -0.66 -21.38
C ALA A 42 -6.42 0.21 -22.63
N ILE A 43 -5.53 1.21 -22.54
CA ILE A 43 -5.16 2.07 -23.68
C ILE A 43 -4.52 1.24 -24.80
N ILE A 44 -3.56 0.37 -24.45
CA ILE A 44 -2.86 -0.49 -25.42
C ILE A 44 -3.83 -1.44 -26.11
N ARG A 45 -4.77 -2.04 -25.36
CA ARG A 45 -5.82 -2.92 -25.92
C ARG A 45 -6.73 -2.22 -26.93
N LYS A 46 -6.94 -0.91 -26.77
CA LYS A 46 -7.66 -0.07 -27.73
C LYS A 46 -6.79 0.45 -28.89
N GLY A 47 -5.55 -0.01 -29.00
CA GLY A 47 -4.62 0.41 -30.06
C GLY A 47 -3.95 1.77 -29.81
N GLY A 48 -4.11 2.33 -28.60
CA GLY A 48 -3.43 3.55 -28.18
C GLY A 48 -1.98 3.29 -27.78
N ARG A 49 -1.22 4.38 -27.62
CA ARG A 49 0.15 4.36 -27.08
C ARG A 49 0.21 5.27 -25.87
N CYS A 50 0.89 4.83 -24.82
CA CYS A 50 1.11 5.64 -23.65
C CYS A 50 2.50 5.42 -23.06
N LEU A 51 2.98 6.41 -22.31
CA LEU A 51 4.14 6.32 -21.45
C LEU A 51 3.66 6.25 -19.99
N VAL A 52 4.20 5.32 -19.20
CA VAL A 52 3.92 5.26 -17.75
C VAL A 52 5.09 5.88 -17.00
N ARG A 53 4.82 6.94 -16.23
CA ARG A 53 5.77 7.67 -15.39
C ARG A 53 5.41 7.45 -13.92
N VAL A 54 6.25 6.69 -13.22
CA VAL A 54 6.09 6.47 -11.77
C VAL A 54 6.80 7.58 -11.01
N VAL A 55 6.13 8.22 -10.06
CA VAL A 55 6.66 9.33 -9.25
C VAL A 55 6.33 9.13 -7.77
N SER A 56 7.23 9.59 -6.90
CA SER A 56 7.06 9.46 -5.45
C SER A 56 6.07 10.45 -4.86
N ASP A 57 5.99 11.65 -5.45
CA ASP A 57 5.14 12.74 -5.00
C ASP A 57 4.78 13.60 -6.22
N LEU A 58 3.54 14.10 -6.27
CA LEU A 58 3.13 15.06 -7.30
C LEU A 58 3.37 16.49 -6.78
N ASN A 59 4.45 17.11 -7.25
CA ASN A 59 4.84 18.46 -6.84
C ASN A 59 5.19 19.34 -8.06
N PRO A 60 5.31 20.67 -7.88
CA PRO A 60 5.60 21.57 -9.00
C PRO A 60 6.87 21.24 -9.79
N ASN A 61 7.93 20.72 -9.14
CA ASN A 61 9.14 20.30 -9.85
C ASN A 61 8.89 19.09 -10.76
N VAL A 62 8.13 18.11 -10.28
CA VAL A 62 7.74 16.93 -11.07
C VAL A 62 6.84 17.34 -12.21
N LEU A 63 5.81 18.16 -11.94
CA LEU A 63 4.87 18.67 -12.94
C LEU A 63 5.57 19.46 -14.05
N ARG A 64 6.55 20.32 -13.71
CA ARG A 64 7.39 21.01 -14.71
C ARG A 64 8.17 20.04 -15.61
N LYS A 65 8.75 18.99 -15.02
CA LYS A 65 9.52 18.00 -15.79
C LYS A 65 8.63 17.24 -16.76
N VAL A 66 7.49 16.72 -16.30
CA VAL A 66 6.57 15.95 -17.15
C VAL A 66 5.90 16.83 -18.22
N ALA A 67 5.57 18.09 -17.91
CA ALA A 67 5.04 19.04 -18.89
C ALA A 67 6.05 19.31 -20.02
N GLY A 68 7.35 19.30 -19.72
CA GLY A 68 8.44 19.44 -20.69
C GLY A 68 8.59 18.25 -21.65
N GLU A 69 8.00 17.08 -21.33
CA GLU A 69 7.98 15.91 -22.22
C GLU A 69 6.87 16.01 -23.29
N ASP A 70 6.09 17.10 -23.29
CA ASP A 70 5.16 17.50 -24.35
C ASP A 70 4.08 16.45 -24.68
N HIS A 71 3.43 15.83 -23.70
CA HIS A 71 2.29 14.92 -23.98
C HIS A 71 0.99 15.71 -24.16
N ASP A 72 -0.02 15.13 -24.80
CA ASP A 72 -1.28 15.81 -25.14
C ASP A 72 -2.39 15.53 -24.12
N LEU A 73 -2.38 14.33 -23.53
CA LEU A 73 -3.26 13.92 -22.43
C LEU A 73 -2.44 13.33 -21.28
N TYR A 74 -2.66 13.82 -20.07
CA TYR A 74 -2.06 13.33 -18.83
C TYR A 74 -3.14 12.65 -17.97
N ILE A 75 -2.95 11.36 -17.68
CA ILE A 75 -3.82 10.59 -16.80
C ILE A 75 -3.05 10.33 -15.52
N ILE A 76 -3.52 10.88 -14.41
CA ILE A 76 -2.84 10.79 -13.12
C ILE A 76 -3.59 9.76 -12.28
N THR A 77 -2.91 8.74 -11.76
CA THR A 77 -3.51 7.70 -10.92
C THR A 77 -2.87 7.66 -9.53
N ASP A 78 -3.68 7.39 -8.52
CA ASP A 78 -3.25 7.24 -7.11
C ASP A 78 -2.59 8.49 -6.50
N MET A 79 -2.88 9.64 -7.08
CA MET A 79 -2.47 10.96 -6.59
C MET A 79 -3.27 12.04 -7.33
N GLY A 80 -3.14 13.28 -6.88
CA GLY A 80 -3.69 14.45 -7.57
C GLY A 80 -4.93 15.04 -6.91
N ALA A 81 -5.59 14.34 -5.98
CA ALA A 81 -6.60 14.95 -5.13
C ALA A 81 -6.01 16.13 -4.33
N GLY A 82 -6.67 17.27 -4.39
CA GLY A 82 -6.24 18.53 -3.80
C GLY A 82 -5.16 19.28 -4.59
N LEU A 83 -4.83 18.85 -5.81
CA LEU A 83 -3.78 19.44 -6.64
C LEU A 83 -4.28 19.98 -7.98
N ALA A 84 -5.60 20.08 -8.20
CA ALA A 84 -6.17 20.51 -9.49
C ALA A 84 -5.61 21.86 -9.96
N GLY A 85 -5.53 22.85 -9.05
CA GLY A 85 -4.97 24.17 -9.36
C GLY A 85 -3.49 24.12 -9.75
N VAL A 86 -2.69 23.30 -9.05
CA VAL A 86 -1.25 23.13 -9.33
C VAL A 86 -1.04 22.40 -10.65
N ILE A 87 -1.86 21.38 -10.93
CA ILE A 87 -1.86 20.67 -12.21
C ILE A 87 -2.25 21.64 -13.34
N ASP A 88 -3.26 22.49 -13.15
CA ASP A 88 -3.67 23.47 -14.16
C ASP A 88 -2.59 24.51 -14.47
N GLU A 89 -1.86 24.98 -13.46
CA GLU A 89 -0.74 25.91 -13.65
C GLU A 89 0.36 25.35 -14.59
N HIS A 90 0.60 24.03 -14.50
CA HIS A 90 1.72 23.37 -15.17
C HIS A 90 1.33 22.61 -16.46
N ILE A 91 0.15 21.99 -16.47
CA ILE A 91 -0.36 21.05 -17.49
C ILE A 91 -1.74 21.48 -18.03
N GLY A 92 -2.39 22.49 -17.45
CA GLY A 92 -3.78 22.82 -17.80
C GLY A 92 -4.02 23.27 -19.25
N LYS A 93 -5.30 23.50 -19.58
CA LYS A 93 -5.73 23.96 -20.92
C LYS A 93 -5.06 25.27 -21.37
N GLY A 94 -4.68 26.14 -20.42
CA GLY A 94 -3.90 27.34 -20.71
C GLY A 94 -2.52 27.07 -21.32
N LYS A 95 -2.05 25.82 -21.27
CA LYS A 95 -0.85 25.29 -21.93
C LYS A 95 -1.17 24.40 -23.14
N GLY A 96 -2.43 24.34 -23.55
CA GLY A 96 -2.90 23.53 -24.68
C GLY A 96 -2.96 22.02 -24.41
N LYS A 97 -2.85 21.58 -23.15
CA LYS A 97 -2.84 20.17 -22.76
C LYS A 97 -4.09 19.80 -21.96
N ASP A 98 -4.42 18.51 -21.96
CA ASP A 98 -5.56 17.98 -21.22
C ASP A 98 -5.10 17.04 -20.09
N TRP A 99 -5.86 16.99 -19.00
CA TRP A 99 -5.54 16.11 -17.88
C TRP A 99 -6.79 15.53 -17.20
N MET A 100 -6.60 14.40 -16.53
CA MET A 100 -7.59 13.78 -15.65
C MET A 100 -6.91 13.07 -14.47
N VAL A 101 -7.64 12.92 -13.38
CA VAL A 101 -7.19 12.26 -12.14
C VAL A 101 -8.11 11.08 -11.82
N ILE A 102 -7.52 9.95 -11.41
CA ILE A 102 -8.18 8.75 -10.91
C ILE A 102 -7.58 8.47 -9.52
N ASP A 103 -8.28 8.86 -8.46
CA ASP A 103 -7.71 8.90 -7.11
C ASP A 103 -8.75 8.56 -6.03
N HIS A 104 -8.31 8.11 -4.87
CA HIS A 104 -9.16 7.73 -3.74
C HIS A 104 -8.85 8.51 -2.46
N HIS A 105 -7.79 9.33 -2.46
CA HIS A 105 -7.46 10.20 -1.33
C HIS A 105 -8.57 11.23 -1.05
N GLN A 106 -8.66 11.70 0.20
CA GLN A 106 -9.66 12.68 0.63
C GLN A 106 -9.61 13.96 -0.20
N LEU A 107 -10.70 14.21 -0.94
CA LEU A 107 -10.84 15.34 -1.84
C LEU A 107 -11.32 16.59 -1.08
N PRO A 108 -10.72 17.78 -1.30
CA PRO A 108 -11.21 19.01 -0.71
C PRO A 108 -12.50 19.48 -1.41
N GLU A 109 -13.30 20.31 -0.72
CA GLU A 109 -14.65 20.70 -1.18
C GLU A 109 -14.61 21.45 -2.52
N GLU A 110 -13.56 22.24 -2.74
CA GLU A 110 -13.35 23.02 -3.97
C GLU A 110 -13.20 22.15 -5.21
N GLU A 111 -12.75 20.89 -5.05
CA GLU A 111 -12.52 19.95 -6.15
C GLU A 111 -13.69 18.98 -6.36
N MET A 112 -14.68 18.94 -5.46
CA MET A 112 -15.83 18.03 -5.57
C MET A 112 -16.62 18.20 -6.87
N GLY A 113 -16.65 19.41 -7.43
CA GLY A 113 -17.31 19.74 -8.69
C GLY A 113 -16.48 19.52 -9.96
N ASP A 114 -15.19 19.15 -9.86
CA ASP A 114 -14.32 19.07 -11.05
C ASP A 114 -14.51 17.74 -11.80
N ASP A 115 -15.15 17.78 -12.97
CA ASP A 115 -15.41 16.62 -13.84
C ASP A 115 -14.14 15.93 -14.40
N ARG A 116 -12.96 16.55 -14.27
CA ARG A 116 -11.67 15.94 -14.64
C ARG A 116 -11.16 14.96 -13.58
N ILE A 117 -11.71 15.03 -12.37
CA ILE A 117 -11.32 14.20 -11.23
C ILE A 117 -12.36 13.12 -11.02
N PHE A 118 -11.94 11.87 -11.21
CA PHE A 118 -12.68 10.68 -10.85
C PHE A 118 -12.18 10.17 -9.50
N ASN A 119 -12.98 10.38 -8.45
CA ASN A 119 -12.58 10.06 -7.08
C ASN A 119 -13.73 9.43 -6.28
N ALA A 120 -13.40 8.44 -5.45
CA ALA A 120 -14.36 7.68 -4.64
C ALA A 120 -15.29 8.58 -3.80
N TRP A 121 -14.72 9.60 -3.15
CA TRP A 121 -15.45 10.50 -2.25
C TRP A 121 -16.54 11.31 -2.97
N LYS A 122 -16.40 11.54 -4.29
CA LYS A 122 -17.44 12.21 -5.11
C LYS A 122 -18.72 11.40 -5.25
N PHE A 123 -18.67 10.11 -4.92
CA PHE A 123 -19.79 9.18 -5.05
C PHE A 123 -20.27 8.65 -3.70
N GLY A 124 -19.82 9.26 -2.59
CA GLY A 124 -20.16 8.80 -1.24
C GLY A 124 -19.54 7.45 -0.88
N ILE A 125 -18.45 7.07 -1.55
CA ILE A 125 -17.69 5.83 -1.30
C ILE A 125 -16.47 6.20 -0.46
N ASP A 126 -16.22 5.47 0.63
CA ASP A 126 -15.05 5.70 1.47
C ASP A 126 -13.77 5.27 0.74
N GLY A 127 -12.99 6.24 0.27
CA GLY A 127 -11.74 5.98 -0.43
C GLY A 127 -10.65 5.34 0.44
N GLY A 128 -10.81 5.26 1.76
CA GLY A 128 -9.88 4.54 2.65
C GLY A 128 -10.25 3.06 2.89
N MET A 129 -11.44 2.61 2.48
CA MET A 129 -11.95 1.26 2.80
C MET A 129 -12.66 0.56 1.65
N GLU A 130 -13.39 1.31 0.81
CA GLU A 130 -14.34 0.75 -0.15
C GLU A 130 -13.86 0.89 -1.61
N ALA A 131 -12.89 1.74 -1.90
CA ALA A 131 -12.29 1.89 -3.23
C ALA A 131 -10.86 2.47 -3.17
N CYS A 132 -9.88 1.72 -3.68
CA CYS A 132 -8.52 2.22 -3.92
C CYS A 132 -8.34 2.73 -5.35
N ALA A 133 -7.19 3.30 -5.70
CA ALA A 133 -6.94 3.80 -7.05
C ALA A 133 -6.98 2.68 -8.10
N GLY A 134 -6.50 1.48 -7.78
CA GLY A 134 -6.59 0.28 -8.62
C GLY A 134 -8.04 -0.13 -8.92
N THR A 135 -8.94 -0.02 -7.94
CA THR A 135 -10.38 -0.26 -8.10
C THR A 135 -11.00 0.74 -9.06
N LEU A 136 -10.71 2.03 -8.89
CA LEU A 136 -11.22 3.08 -9.77
C LEU A 136 -10.65 2.98 -11.19
N ALA A 137 -9.35 2.68 -11.31
CA ALA A 137 -8.68 2.43 -12.58
C ALA A 137 -9.30 1.23 -13.32
N TYR A 138 -9.64 0.16 -12.60
CA TYR A 138 -10.38 -0.98 -13.17
C TYR A 138 -11.75 -0.57 -13.70
N LYS A 139 -12.52 0.23 -12.95
CA LYS A 139 -13.83 0.71 -13.41
C LYS A 139 -13.71 1.56 -14.68
N VAL A 140 -12.69 2.42 -14.77
CA VAL A 140 -12.39 3.17 -16.00
C VAL A 140 -12.00 2.24 -17.15
N ALA A 141 -11.10 1.27 -16.91
CA ALA A 141 -10.69 0.29 -17.92
C ALA A 141 -11.88 -0.55 -18.43
N HIS A 142 -12.77 -0.98 -17.54
CA HIS A 142 -13.98 -1.72 -17.89
C HIS A 142 -14.95 -0.85 -18.70
N ALA A 143 -15.11 0.43 -18.34
CA ALA A 143 -15.93 1.37 -19.12
C ALA A 143 -15.33 1.71 -20.50
N LEU A 144 -14.02 1.58 -20.69
CA LEU A 144 -13.38 1.67 -22.00
C LEU A 144 -13.68 0.43 -22.86
N ASP A 145 -13.64 -0.76 -22.25
CA ASP A 145 -13.93 -2.04 -22.88
C ASP A 145 -14.29 -3.10 -21.83
N GLU A 146 -15.45 -3.72 -21.96
CA GLU A 146 -15.89 -4.79 -21.05
C GLU A 146 -14.94 -6.00 -21.06
N SER A 147 -14.16 -6.20 -22.13
CA SER A 147 -13.13 -7.26 -22.18
C SER A 147 -12.00 -7.04 -21.17
N ASN A 148 -11.86 -5.84 -20.59
CA ASN A 148 -10.93 -5.56 -19.50
C ASN A 148 -11.37 -6.13 -18.14
N LYS A 149 -12.50 -6.86 -18.08
CA LYS A 149 -12.94 -7.57 -16.88
C LYS A 149 -11.90 -8.52 -16.29
N ASP A 150 -10.93 -8.99 -17.07
CA ASP A 150 -9.80 -9.79 -16.59
C ASP A 150 -8.81 -9.03 -15.69
N LEU A 151 -8.80 -7.69 -15.75
CA LEU A 151 -7.97 -6.83 -14.91
C LEU A 151 -8.49 -6.71 -13.47
N SER A 152 -9.68 -7.24 -13.18
CA SER A 152 -10.27 -7.28 -11.83
C SER A 152 -9.36 -7.98 -10.82
N ALA A 153 -8.72 -9.10 -11.21
CA ALA A 153 -7.78 -9.82 -10.34
C ALA A 153 -6.55 -8.98 -9.97
N LEU A 154 -6.07 -8.13 -10.89
CA LEU A 154 -4.96 -7.23 -10.60
C LEU A 154 -5.40 -6.08 -9.66
N ALA A 155 -6.63 -5.58 -9.81
CA ALA A 155 -7.18 -4.57 -8.91
C ALA A 155 -7.24 -5.06 -7.45
N VAL A 156 -7.51 -6.35 -7.22
CA VAL A 156 -7.46 -6.94 -5.86
C VAL A 156 -6.07 -6.85 -5.23
N VAL A 157 -5.00 -6.95 -6.02
CA VAL A 157 -3.62 -6.75 -5.51
C VAL A 157 -3.44 -5.33 -4.99
N ALA A 158 -4.00 -4.33 -5.68
CA ALA A 158 -4.02 -2.94 -5.24
C ALA A 158 -4.83 -2.75 -3.94
N MET A 159 -6.01 -3.34 -3.84
CA MET A 159 -6.85 -3.24 -2.63
C MET A 159 -6.13 -3.77 -1.38
N VAL A 160 -5.47 -4.92 -1.51
CA VAL A 160 -4.69 -5.53 -0.42
C VAL A 160 -3.41 -4.74 -0.15
N ALA A 161 -2.79 -4.16 -1.19
CA ALA A 161 -1.62 -3.29 -1.04
C ALA A 161 -1.91 -2.05 -0.19
N ASP A 162 -3.05 -1.43 -0.47
CA ASP A 162 -3.51 -0.22 0.22
C ASP A 162 -4.24 -0.53 1.54
N ARG A 163 -4.25 -1.81 1.96
CA ARG A 163 -4.85 -2.28 3.21
C ARG A 163 -6.34 -1.97 3.31
N GLN A 164 -7.07 -2.06 2.21
CA GLN A 164 -8.52 -1.82 2.18
C GLN A 164 -9.35 -3.09 2.48
N ASP A 165 -8.70 -4.20 2.78
CA ASP A 165 -9.28 -5.41 3.36
C ASP A 165 -9.58 -5.22 4.86
N GLN A 166 -10.36 -4.18 5.19
CA GLN A 166 -10.64 -3.75 6.57
C GLN A 166 -11.98 -4.25 7.12
N GLY A 167 -12.74 -5.02 6.32
CA GLY A 167 -13.96 -5.67 6.78
C GLY A 167 -13.70 -6.78 7.80
N GLU A 168 -14.79 -7.39 8.27
CA GLU A 168 -14.71 -8.54 9.17
C GLU A 168 -13.81 -9.63 8.58
N ARG A 169 -12.90 -10.17 9.39
CA ARG A 169 -11.92 -11.20 8.98
C ARG A 169 -11.12 -10.80 7.73
N LYS A 170 -10.79 -9.51 7.59
CA LYS A 170 -10.07 -8.96 6.43
C LYS A 170 -10.81 -9.13 5.10
N SER A 171 -12.13 -9.00 5.13
CA SER A 171 -12.93 -8.92 3.90
C SER A 171 -12.78 -7.56 3.22
N LEU A 172 -13.00 -7.54 1.90
CA LEU A 172 -13.14 -6.33 1.12
C LEU A 172 -14.58 -5.81 1.25
N LEU A 173 -14.75 -4.49 1.20
CA LEU A 173 -16.04 -3.82 1.36
C LEU A 173 -16.38 -2.96 0.13
N GLY A 174 -17.65 -2.58 0.00
CA GLY A 174 -18.12 -1.66 -1.03
C GLY A 174 -17.67 -2.03 -2.45
N LEU A 175 -17.16 -1.06 -3.19
CA LEU A 175 -16.77 -1.25 -4.59
C LEU A 175 -15.62 -2.25 -4.77
N ASN A 176 -14.74 -2.39 -3.76
CA ASN A 176 -13.68 -3.38 -3.76
C ASN A 176 -14.25 -4.81 -3.79
N ALA A 177 -15.30 -5.06 -2.99
CA ALA A 177 -15.97 -6.36 -2.96
C ALA A 177 -16.58 -6.70 -4.32
N ASP A 178 -17.28 -5.76 -4.96
CA ASP A 178 -17.89 -5.95 -6.29
C ASP A 178 -16.85 -6.34 -7.36
N VAL A 179 -15.67 -5.70 -7.32
CA VAL A 179 -14.58 -5.99 -8.27
C VAL A 179 -13.93 -7.34 -7.98
N ALA A 180 -13.73 -7.68 -6.70
CA ALA A 180 -13.22 -9.00 -6.32
C ALA A 180 -14.19 -10.12 -6.72
N ASP A 181 -15.50 -9.88 -6.60
CA ASP A 181 -16.54 -10.81 -7.06
C ASP A 181 -16.49 -11.01 -8.57
N THR A 182 -16.28 -9.95 -9.34
CA THR A 182 -16.07 -10.08 -10.80
C THR A 182 -14.87 -11.00 -11.10
N ALA A 183 -13.76 -10.84 -10.39
CA ALA A 183 -12.58 -11.70 -10.57
C ALA A 183 -12.86 -13.17 -10.20
N ARG A 184 -13.64 -13.39 -9.14
CA ARG A 184 -14.07 -14.71 -8.67
C ARG A 184 -14.99 -15.41 -9.68
N GLU A 185 -15.99 -14.72 -10.19
CA GLU A 185 -16.93 -15.24 -11.21
C GLU A 185 -16.23 -15.61 -12.51
N LEU A 186 -15.15 -14.90 -12.86
CA LEU A 186 -14.31 -15.22 -14.02
C LEU A 186 -13.31 -16.36 -13.77
N GLY A 187 -13.28 -16.93 -12.57
CA GLY A 187 -12.32 -17.98 -12.18
C GLY A 187 -10.87 -17.48 -12.13
N LEU A 188 -10.66 -16.19 -11.88
CA LEU A 188 -9.34 -15.56 -11.77
C LEU A 188 -8.84 -15.51 -10.33
N LEU A 189 -9.77 -15.52 -9.37
CA LEU A 189 -9.53 -15.31 -7.96
C LEU A 189 -10.28 -16.34 -7.12
N SER A 190 -9.61 -16.87 -6.10
CA SER A 190 -10.26 -17.55 -4.97
C SER A 190 -10.24 -16.63 -3.76
N ILE A 191 -11.35 -16.62 -3.00
CA ILE A 191 -11.51 -15.87 -1.76
C ILE A 191 -11.90 -16.88 -0.69
N ASP A 192 -10.93 -17.29 0.11
CA ASP A 192 -11.08 -18.36 1.09
C ASP A 192 -10.75 -17.84 2.49
N LEU A 193 -11.42 -18.37 3.51
CA LEU A 193 -11.03 -18.10 4.90
C LEU A 193 -9.86 -19.02 5.25
N ASP A 194 -8.71 -18.45 5.61
CA ASP A 194 -7.46 -19.18 5.84
C ASP A 194 -6.56 -18.47 6.86
N LEU A 195 -5.44 -19.12 7.22
CA LEU A 195 -4.36 -18.54 7.99
C LEU A 195 -3.63 -17.44 7.19
N MET A 196 -3.58 -16.23 7.73
CA MET A 196 -2.96 -15.06 7.10
C MET A 196 -1.48 -14.91 7.45
N LEU A 197 -0.69 -15.97 7.27
CA LEU A 197 0.76 -15.89 7.49
C LEU A 197 1.47 -15.23 6.29
N VAL A 198 2.46 -14.39 6.58
CA VAL A 198 3.30 -13.77 5.54
C VAL A 198 4.12 -14.85 4.83
N GLY A 199 4.11 -14.87 3.49
CA GLY A 199 4.83 -15.89 2.73
C GLY A 199 4.06 -17.20 2.59
N ARG A 200 2.72 -17.15 2.58
CA ARG A 200 1.83 -18.31 2.47
C ARG A 200 2.21 -19.24 1.31
N GLU A 201 2.59 -18.67 0.17
CA GLU A 201 2.98 -19.40 -1.04
C GLU A 201 4.48 -19.70 -1.08
N THR A 202 5.33 -18.84 -0.50
CA THR A 202 6.78 -18.85 -0.79
C THR A 202 7.71 -19.20 0.37
N ARG A 203 7.23 -19.17 1.61
CA ARG A 203 8.06 -19.43 2.80
C ARG A 203 7.76 -20.75 3.46
N ALA A 204 8.78 -21.32 4.11
CA ALA A 204 8.57 -22.43 5.02
C ALA A 204 7.61 -22.01 6.14
N VAL A 205 6.70 -22.89 6.56
CA VAL A 205 5.60 -22.51 7.47
C VAL A 205 6.07 -21.93 8.80
N HIS A 206 7.15 -22.47 9.38
CA HIS A 206 7.73 -21.94 10.61
C HIS A 206 8.35 -20.55 10.43
N GLU A 207 8.93 -20.25 9.27
CA GLU A 207 9.41 -18.91 8.94
C GLU A 207 8.24 -17.96 8.69
N ALA A 208 7.21 -18.41 7.99
CA ALA A 208 5.99 -17.63 7.74
C ALA A 208 5.34 -17.19 9.05
N LEU A 209 5.26 -18.09 10.03
CA LEU A 209 4.79 -17.79 11.38
C LEU A 209 5.70 -16.76 12.07
N ALA A 210 7.01 -16.98 12.07
CA ALA A 210 7.96 -16.07 12.72
C ALA A 210 7.93 -14.65 12.12
N TYR A 211 7.77 -14.52 10.80
CA TYR A 211 7.78 -13.21 10.13
C TYR A 211 6.42 -12.52 10.07
N THR A 212 5.36 -13.15 10.57
CA THR A 212 4.05 -12.52 10.72
C THR A 212 4.09 -11.61 11.95
N SER A 213 4.10 -10.29 11.70
CA SER A 213 4.26 -9.28 12.76
C SER A 213 2.96 -8.90 13.46
N TYR A 214 1.82 -9.23 12.86
CA TYR A 214 0.50 -8.97 13.43
C TYR A 214 -0.42 -10.20 13.23
N PRO A 215 -1.05 -10.73 14.29
CA PRO A 215 -0.83 -10.37 15.70
C PRO A 215 0.61 -10.61 16.14
N TYR A 216 1.12 -9.78 17.04
CA TYR A 216 2.39 -10.06 17.71
C TYR A 216 2.17 -11.18 18.73
N ILE A 217 2.98 -12.24 18.64
CA ILE A 217 2.92 -13.38 19.56
C ILE A 217 4.26 -13.44 20.28
N ASP A 218 4.24 -13.10 21.57
CA ASP A 218 5.45 -13.03 22.38
C ASP A 218 6.18 -14.38 22.39
N GLY A 219 7.48 -14.38 22.12
CA GLY A 219 8.27 -15.61 22.01
C GLY A 219 8.23 -16.35 20.65
N LEU A 220 7.28 -16.04 19.76
CA LEU A 220 7.21 -16.60 18.39
C LEU A 220 7.55 -15.58 17.30
N THR A 221 6.95 -14.39 17.36
CA THR A 221 7.17 -13.36 16.35
C THR A 221 8.65 -12.95 16.35
N TRP A 222 9.27 -12.97 15.17
CA TRP A 222 10.70 -12.82 14.91
C TRP A 222 11.62 -13.92 15.46
N ASN A 223 11.07 -15.03 15.97
CA ASN A 223 11.83 -16.16 16.49
C ASN A 223 11.58 -17.44 15.65
N VAL A 224 12.43 -17.64 14.64
CA VAL A 224 12.33 -18.78 13.71
C VAL A 224 12.52 -20.12 14.43
N ASP A 225 13.45 -20.20 15.38
CA ASP A 225 13.76 -21.43 16.10
C ASP A 225 12.63 -21.85 17.05
N SER A 226 12.00 -20.89 17.73
CA SER A 226 10.80 -21.14 18.54
C SER A 226 9.63 -21.60 17.68
N CYS A 227 9.38 -20.92 16.55
CA CYS A 227 8.33 -21.33 15.62
C CYS A 227 8.57 -22.74 15.06
N TYR A 228 9.81 -23.07 14.71
CA TYR A 228 10.18 -24.40 14.26
C TYR A 228 9.94 -25.45 15.36
N SER A 229 10.46 -25.21 16.56
CA SER A 229 10.30 -26.11 17.71
C SER A 229 8.82 -26.35 18.02
N LEU A 230 8.01 -25.28 18.02
CA LEU A 230 6.58 -25.33 18.26
C LEU A 230 5.87 -26.21 17.23
N LEU A 231 6.04 -25.91 15.94
CA LEU A 231 5.37 -26.65 14.87
C LEU A 231 5.86 -28.10 14.77
N ASN A 232 7.15 -28.36 15.01
CA ASN A 232 7.70 -29.72 14.98
C ASN A 232 7.13 -30.59 16.11
N SER A 233 6.79 -29.99 17.27
CA SER A 233 6.23 -30.74 18.41
C SER A 233 4.84 -31.34 18.15
N THR A 234 4.13 -30.85 17.13
CA THR A 234 2.77 -31.31 16.74
C THR A 234 2.76 -32.59 15.90
N GLY A 235 3.93 -33.06 15.45
CA GLY A 235 4.04 -34.16 14.48
C GLY A 235 3.63 -33.78 13.04
N LEU A 236 3.45 -32.48 12.74
CA LEU A 236 3.22 -32.01 11.38
C LEU A 236 4.39 -32.36 10.45
N ARG A 237 4.07 -32.82 9.24
CA ARG A 237 5.07 -33.04 8.20
C ARG A 237 5.48 -31.69 7.62
N LEU A 238 6.53 -31.07 8.15
CA LEU A 238 7.03 -29.75 7.71
C LEU A 238 7.84 -29.80 6.40
N LYS A 239 8.26 -31.00 5.97
CA LYS A 239 9.02 -31.22 4.73
C LYS A 239 8.41 -32.28 3.84
N ASP A 240 8.47 -32.05 2.54
CA ASP A 240 8.16 -33.02 1.49
C ASP A 240 9.42 -33.25 0.65
N ASP A 241 9.89 -34.49 0.54
CA ASP A 241 11.14 -34.86 -0.15
C ASP A 241 12.35 -33.96 0.19
N GLY A 242 12.53 -33.65 1.48
CA GLY A 242 13.62 -32.81 1.97
C GLY A 242 13.41 -31.29 1.81
N ARG A 243 12.39 -30.88 1.04
CA ARG A 243 12.01 -29.49 0.82
C ARG A 243 11.02 -29.02 1.87
N TRP A 244 11.20 -27.80 2.40
CA TRP A 244 10.21 -27.20 3.29
C TRP A 244 8.87 -26.98 2.59
N ARG A 245 7.80 -27.36 3.26
CA ARG A 245 6.43 -27.07 2.82
C ARG A 245 6.05 -25.63 3.15
N THR A 246 5.21 -25.05 2.31
CA THR A 246 4.61 -23.73 2.56
C THR A 246 3.20 -23.89 3.12
N LEU A 247 2.61 -22.80 3.62
CA LEU A 247 1.28 -22.86 4.25
C LEU A 247 0.21 -23.24 3.23
N ALA A 248 0.36 -22.78 1.98
CA ALA A 248 -0.52 -23.13 0.86
C ALA A 248 -0.53 -24.64 0.53
N GLU A 249 0.51 -25.38 0.94
CA GLU A 249 0.62 -26.83 0.71
C GLU A 249 0.04 -27.67 1.85
N MET A 250 -0.43 -27.04 2.93
CA MET A 250 -1.00 -27.73 4.10
C MET A 250 -2.50 -27.98 3.96
N SER A 251 -2.96 -29.13 4.44
CA SER A 251 -4.39 -29.44 4.48
C SER A 251 -5.13 -28.62 5.54
N SER A 252 -6.46 -28.58 5.47
CA SER A 252 -7.28 -27.89 6.48
C SER A 252 -7.05 -28.48 7.88
N GLU A 253 -6.89 -29.80 8.01
CA GLU A 253 -6.61 -30.46 9.29
C GLU A 253 -5.23 -30.09 9.83
N GLU A 254 -4.23 -29.98 8.96
CA GLU A 254 -2.89 -29.52 9.35
C GLU A 254 -2.91 -28.07 9.83
N LYS A 255 -3.65 -27.21 9.13
CA LYS A 255 -3.82 -25.79 9.50
C LYS A 255 -4.57 -25.63 10.82
N SER A 256 -5.61 -26.42 11.08
CA SER A 256 -6.29 -26.43 12.38
C SER A 256 -5.34 -26.79 13.52
N LYS A 257 -4.47 -27.79 13.35
CA LYS A 257 -3.44 -28.13 14.34
C LYS A 257 -2.46 -26.99 14.60
N ILE A 258 -2.09 -26.24 13.56
CA ILE A 258 -1.24 -25.04 13.71
C ILE A 258 -1.94 -24.01 14.58
N VAL A 259 -3.21 -23.71 14.29
CA VAL A 259 -4.02 -22.75 15.05
C VAL A 259 -4.12 -23.17 16.52
N GLU A 260 -4.51 -24.42 16.80
CA GLU A 260 -4.62 -24.97 18.15
C GLU A 260 -3.30 -24.84 18.92
N THR A 261 -2.20 -25.15 18.26
CA THR A 261 -0.86 -25.09 18.87
C THR A 261 -0.43 -23.65 19.19
N ILE A 262 -0.73 -22.71 18.30
CA ILE A 262 -0.50 -21.28 18.55
C ILE A 262 -1.35 -20.79 19.72
N ALA A 263 -2.62 -21.19 19.79
CA ALA A 263 -3.53 -20.82 20.87
C ALA A 263 -3.04 -21.34 22.25
N MET A 264 -2.60 -22.59 22.31
CA MET A 264 -2.01 -23.20 23.51
C MET A 264 -0.73 -22.49 23.94
N PHE A 265 0.14 -22.15 22.97
CA PHE A 265 1.36 -21.40 23.24
C PHE A 265 1.06 -20.00 23.80
N ALA A 266 0.13 -19.27 23.18
CA ALA A 266 -0.26 -17.93 23.62
C ALA A 266 -0.90 -17.95 25.03
N SER A 267 -1.70 -18.97 25.34
CA SER A 267 -2.35 -19.13 26.65
C SER A 267 -1.38 -19.46 27.80
N SER A 268 -0.28 -20.15 27.49
CA SER A 268 0.73 -20.55 28.48
C SER A 268 1.77 -19.45 28.78
N SER A 269 1.83 -18.43 27.93
CA SER A 269 2.75 -17.29 28.07
C SER A 269 2.16 -16.29 29.08
N SER A 270 2.69 -16.32 30.31
CA SER A 270 2.23 -15.58 31.50
C SER A 270 2.55 -14.07 31.49
N ALA A 271 2.51 -13.41 30.34
CA ALA A 271 2.68 -11.97 30.24
C ALA A 271 1.38 -11.25 30.67
N PRO A 272 1.39 -10.32 31.66
CA PRO A 272 0.19 -9.62 32.15
C PRO A 272 -0.53 -8.72 31.13
N SER A 273 -0.04 -8.69 29.88
CA SER A 273 -0.48 -7.82 28.78
C SER A 273 -0.73 -8.59 27.47
N SER A 274 -0.70 -9.92 27.48
CA SER A 274 -1.03 -10.71 26.30
C SER A 274 -2.53 -10.59 25.98
N LYS A 275 -2.84 -10.31 24.71
CA LYS A 275 -4.22 -10.45 24.19
C LYS A 275 -4.71 -11.87 24.48
N ASP A 276 -6.01 -12.04 24.71
CA ASP A 276 -6.64 -13.36 24.83
C ASP A 276 -6.23 -14.25 23.64
N ALA A 277 -5.91 -15.51 23.90
CA ALA A 277 -5.50 -16.47 22.87
C ALA A 277 -6.56 -16.59 21.76
N ASN A 278 -7.84 -16.46 22.10
CA ASN A 278 -8.93 -16.42 21.12
C ASN A 278 -8.81 -15.21 20.18
N THR A 279 -8.46 -14.04 20.71
CA THR A 279 -8.25 -12.83 19.90
C THR A 279 -7.05 -12.98 18.96
N ILE A 280 -5.95 -13.59 19.42
CA ILE A 280 -4.78 -13.85 18.56
C ILE A 280 -5.16 -14.80 17.41
N VAL A 281 -5.90 -15.87 17.70
CA VAL A 281 -6.37 -16.80 16.68
C VAL A 281 -7.31 -16.12 15.69
N ASP A 282 -8.28 -15.35 16.17
CA ASP A 282 -9.20 -14.62 15.30
C ASP A 282 -8.46 -13.60 14.41
N GLU A 283 -7.41 -12.96 14.90
CA GLU A 283 -6.58 -12.04 14.11
C GLU A 283 -5.69 -12.74 13.06
N LEU A 284 -5.39 -14.03 13.25
CA LEU A 284 -4.64 -14.86 12.29
C LEU A 284 -5.52 -15.44 11.18
N ILE A 285 -6.83 -15.53 11.38
CA ILE A 285 -7.76 -16.14 10.43
C ILE A 285 -8.51 -15.05 9.67
N GLY A 286 -8.35 -15.03 8.36
CA GLY A 286 -9.03 -14.06 7.51
C GLY A 286 -9.09 -14.46 6.06
N TYR A 287 -9.74 -13.63 5.25
CA TYR A 287 -9.87 -13.87 3.83
C TYR A 287 -8.50 -13.74 3.14
N VAL A 288 -8.14 -14.78 2.40
CA VAL A 288 -6.97 -14.80 1.53
C VAL A 288 -7.42 -14.72 0.07
N TYR A 289 -6.69 -13.91 -0.70
CA TYR A 289 -7.01 -13.59 -2.09
C TYR A 289 -6.00 -14.28 -3.00
N THR A 290 -6.38 -15.44 -3.55
CA THR A 290 -5.48 -16.29 -4.33
C THR A 290 -5.73 -16.12 -5.83
N LEU A 291 -4.72 -15.64 -6.57
CA LEU A 291 -4.78 -15.48 -8.02
C LEU A 291 -4.59 -16.84 -8.71
N LEU A 292 -5.67 -17.38 -9.27
CA LEU A 292 -5.74 -18.77 -9.74
C LEU A 292 -4.92 -19.05 -11.01
N ARG A 293 -4.57 -18.00 -11.76
CA ARG A 293 -3.76 -18.08 -12.99
C ARG A 293 -2.26 -18.00 -12.77
N GLU A 294 -1.81 -17.76 -11.55
CA GLU A 294 -0.39 -17.66 -11.21
C GLU A 294 0.15 -18.99 -10.70
N ASP A 295 1.42 -19.29 -10.96
CA ASP A 295 2.02 -20.57 -10.59
C ASP A 295 2.06 -20.78 -9.07
N LYS A 296 1.85 -22.03 -8.64
CA LYS A 296 2.04 -22.42 -7.23
C LYS A 296 3.46 -22.05 -6.79
N ARG A 297 3.61 -21.55 -5.57
CA ARG A 297 4.90 -21.10 -5.00
C ARG A 297 5.49 -19.84 -5.64
N SER A 298 4.73 -19.16 -6.50
CA SER A 298 5.05 -17.81 -6.93
C SER A 298 4.53 -16.80 -5.91
N MET A 299 5.29 -15.72 -5.67
CA MET A 299 4.80 -14.57 -4.91
C MET A 299 3.57 -13.93 -5.57
N LEU A 300 3.36 -14.12 -6.87
CA LEU A 300 2.23 -13.53 -7.59
C LEU A 300 0.88 -14.21 -7.26
N ARG A 301 0.92 -15.43 -6.73
CA ARG A 301 -0.27 -16.25 -6.49
C ARG A 301 -1.07 -15.80 -5.28
N ASP A 302 -0.44 -15.17 -4.31
CA ASP A 302 -1.10 -14.55 -3.16
C ASP A 302 -1.11 -13.03 -3.34
N ALA A 303 -2.29 -12.40 -3.32
CA ALA A 303 -2.40 -10.96 -3.58
C ALA A 303 -1.58 -10.11 -2.59
N ARG A 304 -1.40 -10.58 -1.34
CA ARG A 304 -0.61 -9.88 -0.33
C ARG A 304 0.88 -10.04 -0.55
N GLU A 305 1.34 -11.21 -1.01
CA GLU A 305 2.74 -11.38 -1.43
C GLU A 305 3.05 -10.60 -2.71
N PHE A 306 2.12 -10.57 -3.66
CA PHE A 306 2.26 -9.81 -4.89
C PHE A 306 2.36 -8.30 -4.57
N SER A 307 1.51 -7.78 -3.67
CA SER A 307 1.62 -6.38 -3.27
C SER A 307 2.94 -6.04 -2.58
N ILE A 308 3.54 -6.97 -1.82
CA ILE A 308 4.89 -6.80 -1.25
C ILE A 308 5.95 -6.67 -2.36
N MET A 309 5.86 -7.49 -3.42
CA MET A 309 6.78 -7.43 -4.55
C MET A 309 6.69 -6.09 -5.29
N LEU A 310 5.46 -5.63 -5.57
CA LEU A 310 5.24 -4.35 -6.25
C LEU A 310 5.72 -3.17 -5.41
N ASN A 311 5.45 -3.20 -4.10
CA ASN A 311 6.00 -2.20 -3.18
C ASN A 311 7.53 -2.22 -3.18
N ALA A 312 8.18 -3.39 -3.15
CA ALA A 312 9.63 -3.48 -3.22
C ALA A 312 10.18 -2.85 -4.50
N CYS A 313 9.55 -3.13 -5.66
CA CYS A 313 9.92 -2.53 -6.94
C CYS A 313 9.84 -1.00 -6.92
N ALA A 314 8.78 -0.45 -6.35
CA ALA A 314 8.60 0.99 -6.23
C ALA A 314 9.65 1.63 -5.31
N ARG A 315 9.89 1.03 -4.14
CA ARG A 315 10.75 1.58 -3.09
C ARG A 315 12.25 1.52 -3.41
N ILE A 316 12.68 0.56 -4.23
CA ILE A 316 14.05 0.44 -4.75
C ILE A 316 14.24 1.23 -6.06
N ARG A 317 13.27 2.07 -6.45
CA ARG A 317 13.30 2.89 -7.69
C ARG A 317 13.43 2.04 -8.97
N ARG A 318 12.93 0.80 -8.93
CA ARG A 318 12.87 -0.15 -10.05
C ARG A 318 11.43 -0.36 -10.52
N SER A 319 10.60 0.69 -10.43
CA SER A 319 9.16 0.63 -10.69
C SER A 319 8.79 0.06 -12.06
N GLY A 320 9.63 0.25 -13.08
CA GLY A 320 9.43 -0.35 -14.41
C GLY A 320 9.35 -1.88 -14.40
N VAL A 321 10.06 -2.53 -13.47
CA VAL A 321 9.96 -3.99 -13.25
C VAL A 321 8.56 -4.35 -12.75
N GLY A 322 8.06 -3.63 -11.75
CA GLY A 322 6.71 -3.82 -11.22
C GLY A 322 5.61 -3.57 -12.27
N ILE A 323 5.73 -2.50 -13.06
CA ILE A 323 4.82 -2.24 -14.20
C ILE A 323 4.86 -3.41 -15.19
N ALA A 324 6.04 -3.90 -15.58
CA ALA A 324 6.15 -5.00 -16.53
C ALA A 324 5.52 -6.31 -16.01
N ILE A 325 5.67 -6.61 -14.71
CA ILE A 325 5.00 -7.73 -14.06
C ILE A 325 3.47 -7.55 -14.10
N CYS A 326 2.96 -6.37 -13.76
CA CYS A 326 1.53 -6.05 -13.86
C CYS A 326 1.01 -6.16 -15.31
N MET A 327 1.85 -5.85 -16.30
CA MET A 327 1.51 -5.97 -17.72
C MET A 327 1.43 -7.43 -18.20
N GLY A 328 2.10 -8.37 -17.51
CA GLY A 328 2.01 -9.80 -17.80
C GLY A 328 3.35 -10.51 -17.96
N ASP A 329 4.48 -9.85 -17.70
CA ASP A 329 5.78 -10.52 -17.74
C ASP A 329 5.89 -11.50 -16.55
N ARG A 330 6.12 -12.77 -16.87
CA ARG A 330 6.31 -13.88 -15.91
C ARG A 330 7.69 -14.52 -16.02
N ASN A 331 8.60 -13.87 -16.74
CA ASN A 331 9.93 -14.39 -17.05
C ASN A 331 11.01 -13.49 -16.41
N SER A 332 11.71 -12.70 -17.23
CA SER A 332 12.87 -11.91 -16.79
C SER A 332 12.49 -10.86 -15.76
N MET A 333 11.34 -10.20 -15.92
CA MET A 333 10.92 -9.16 -14.98
C MET A 333 10.44 -9.75 -13.66
N LEU A 334 9.81 -10.91 -13.67
CA LEU A 334 9.44 -11.62 -12.43
C LEU A 334 10.69 -12.03 -11.64
N MET A 335 11.67 -12.64 -12.32
CA MET A 335 12.95 -13.01 -11.70
C MET A 335 13.66 -11.80 -11.10
N GLU A 336 13.63 -10.65 -11.78
CA GLU A 336 14.18 -9.42 -11.25
C GLU A 336 13.38 -8.85 -10.08
N GLY A 337 12.05 -8.95 -10.11
CA GLY A 337 11.18 -8.60 -8.98
C GLY A 337 11.52 -9.40 -7.72
N GLU A 338 11.79 -10.69 -7.84
CA GLU A 338 12.19 -11.55 -6.71
C GLU A 338 13.55 -11.14 -6.13
N MET A 339 14.51 -10.77 -6.98
CA MET A 339 15.80 -10.22 -6.53
C MET A 339 15.62 -8.89 -5.78
N ILE A 340 14.77 -8.00 -6.31
CA ILE A 340 14.45 -6.71 -5.68
C ILE A 340 13.81 -6.91 -4.30
N VAL A 341 12.90 -7.88 -4.14
CA VAL A 341 12.29 -8.18 -2.83
C VAL A 341 13.35 -8.56 -1.79
N ASN A 342 14.37 -9.33 -2.17
CA ASN A 342 15.46 -9.71 -1.27
C ASN A 342 16.34 -8.52 -0.89
N GLU A 343 16.66 -7.66 -1.85
CA GLU A 343 17.38 -6.40 -1.59
C GLU A 343 16.58 -5.49 -0.65
N TYR A 344 15.32 -5.26 -0.95
CA TYR A 344 14.40 -4.44 -0.16
C TYR A 344 14.31 -4.91 1.29
N ARG A 345 14.15 -6.22 1.53
CA ARG A 345 14.12 -6.80 2.88
C ARG A 345 15.44 -6.60 3.62
N ARG A 346 16.59 -6.74 2.94
CA ARG A 346 17.91 -6.50 3.53
C ARG A 346 18.08 -5.04 3.95
N THR A 347 17.70 -4.11 3.07
CA THR A 347 17.77 -2.67 3.32
C THR A 347 16.89 -2.25 4.50
N LEU A 348 15.63 -2.72 4.55
CA LEU A 348 14.73 -2.44 5.67
C LEU A 348 15.30 -2.94 7.01
N ARG A 349 15.85 -4.16 7.03
CA ARG A 349 16.49 -4.70 8.24
C ARG A 349 17.63 -3.81 8.72
N GLY A 350 18.46 -3.30 7.80
CA GLY A 350 19.53 -2.37 8.12
C GLY A 350 19.02 -1.08 8.78
N TYR A 351 17.97 -0.47 8.22
CA TYR A 351 17.37 0.74 8.80
C TYR A 351 16.81 0.49 10.19
N ILE A 352 16.00 -0.56 10.37
CA ILE A 352 15.38 -0.86 11.67
C ILE A 352 16.45 -1.18 12.72
N SER A 353 17.47 -1.97 12.37
CA SER A 353 18.57 -2.29 13.29
C SER A 353 19.33 -1.04 13.74
N THR A 354 19.54 -0.08 12.83
CA THR A 354 20.25 1.17 13.15
C THR A 354 19.38 2.08 14.02
N ILE A 355 18.10 2.24 13.69
CA ILE A 355 17.13 3.04 14.46
C ILE A 355 17.01 2.52 15.90
N MET A 356 16.92 1.20 16.07
CA MET A 356 16.77 0.58 17.38
C MET A 356 18.08 0.53 18.18
N GLY A 357 19.24 0.52 17.50
CA GLY A 357 20.56 0.52 18.15
C GLY A 357 21.01 1.92 18.61
N GLU A 358 20.62 2.97 17.89
CA GLU A 358 21.04 4.35 18.16
C GLU A 358 19.97 5.14 18.91
N ARG A 359 20.05 5.16 20.25
CA ARG A 359 19.03 5.78 21.13
C ARG A 359 18.64 7.21 20.78
N TRP A 360 19.56 8.03 20.26
CA TRP A 360 19.30 9.43 19.89
C TRP A 360 18.34 9.57 18.69
N ARG A 361 18.12 8.50 17.93
CA ARG A 361 17.20 8.51 16.79
C ARG A 361 15.74 8.43 17.19
N VAL A 362 15.43 8.05 18.43
CA VAL A 362 14.06 7.88 18.89
C VAL A 362 13.83 8.75 20.11
N VAL A 363 12.87 9.66 20.00
CA VAL A 363 12.32 10.42 21.14
C VAL A 363 10.90 9.96 21.33
N ASP A 364 10.64 9.26 22.44
CA ASP A 364 9.33 8.69 22.78
C ASP A 364 8.84 9.32 24.10
N ASP A 365 7.69 9.96 24.06
CA ASP A 365 7.03 10.54 25.24
C ASP A 365 5.78 9.76 25.68
N GLY A 366 5.59 8.55 25.15
CA GLY A 366 4.51 7.63 25.50
C GLY A 366 3.25 7.78 24.63
N MET A 367 3.03 8.95 24.05
CA MET A 367 1.94 9.18 23.08
C MET A 367 2.47 9.34 21.66
N LEU A 368 3.62 10.02 21.53
CA LEU A 368 4.26 10.32 20.26
C LEU A 368 5.69 9.79 20.26
N ALA A 369 5.99 8.95 19.27
CA ALA A 369 7.35 8.49 18.99
C ALA A 369 7.88 9.20 17.75
N MET A 370 8.85 10.09 17.94
CA MET A 370 9.55 10.79 16.88
C MET A 370 10.81 10.01 16.49
N VAL A 371 10.91 9.63 15.21
CA VAL A 371 12.01 8.84 14.68
C VAL A 371 12.81 9.67 13.67
N ASN A 372 14.09 9.90 13.98
CA ASN A 372 15.03 10.63 13.16
C ASN A 372 15.74 9.69 12.17
N GLY A 373 15.25 9.70 10.92
CA GLY A 373 15.82 9.00 9.79
C GLY A 373 16.86 9.79 8.99
N ASP A 374 17.25 10.98 9.46
CA ASP A 374 18.19 11.84 8.74
C ASP A 374 19.52 11.10 8.50
N ASN A 375 20.05 11.26 7.28
CA ASN A 375 21.27 10.61 6.78
C ASN A 375 21.27 9.07 6.89
N LEU A 376 20.10 8.45 7.03
CA LEU A 376 19.92 7.01 7.12
C LEU A 376 18.87 6.51 6.13
N ILE A 377 17.63 7.01 6.26
CA ILE A 377 16.49 6.50 5.51
C ILE A 377 16.41 7.23 4.18
N ALA A 378 16.58 6.51 3.07
CA ALA A 378 16.26 7.04 1.75
C ALA A 378 14.79 7.49 1.68
N GLN A 379 14.51 8.64 1.04
CA GLN A 379 13.17 9.24 1.01
C GLN A 379 12.06 8.30 0.52
N ASP A 380 12.36 7.43 -0.45
CA ASP A 380 11.40 6.46 -0.98
C ASP A 380 11.08 5.34 0.01
N MET A 381 11.99 5.06 0.96
CA MET A 381 11.86 4.02 1.97
C MET A 381 11.13 4.49 3.24
N LEU A 382 10.89 5.80 3.39
CA LEU A 382 10.33 6.39 4.60
C LEU A 382 8.99 5.76 5.01
N GLY A 383 8.08 5.61 4.04
CA GLY A 383 6.78 4.98 4.26
C GLY A 383 6.92 3.54 4.76
N ALA A 384 7.79 2.75 4.13
CA ALA A 384 8.04 1.36 4.50
C ALA A 384 8.63 1.21 5.90
N VAL A 385 9.62 2.05 6.25
CA VAL A 385 10.21 2.06 7.60
C VAL A 385 9.16 2.45 8.64
N SER A 386 8.39 3.51 8.42
CA SER A 386 7.31 3.92 9.34
C SER A 386 6.26 2.82 9.52
N SER A 387 5.96 2.07 8.45
CA SER A 387 5.00 0.97 8.49
C SER A 387 5.50 -0.18 9.35
N LEU A 388 6.78 -0.58 9.21
CA LEU A 388 7.38 -1.60 10.06
C LEU A 388 7.44 -1.18 11.53
N LEU A 389 7.82 0.07 11.80
CA LEU A 389 7.86 0.60 13.17
C LEU A 389 6.45 0.61 13.79
N SER A 390 5.42 0.96 13.02
CA SER A 390 4.02 0.93 13.47
C SER A 390 3.49 -0.45 13.83
N GLY A 391 4.04 -1.50 13.22
CA GLY A 391 3.74 -2.89 13.56
C GLY A 391 4.61 -3.46 14.68
N SER A 392 5.51 -2.66 15.28
CA SER A 392 6.40 -3.14 16.32
C SER A 392 5.81 -2.95 17.72
N GLN A 393 6.07 -3.91 18.59
CA GLN A 393 5.66 -3.88 19.99
C GLN A 393 6.28 -2.69 20.76
N ALA A 394 7.48 -2.26 20.35
CA ALA A 394 8.19 -1.14 20.95
C ALA A 394 7.40 0.18 20.88
N PHE A 395 6.56 0.36 19.86
CA PHE A 395 5.76 1.56 19.65
C PHE A 395 4.25 1.34 19.78
N GLN A 396 3.83 0.27 20.46
CA GLN A 396 2.41 0.02 20.72
C GLN A 396 1.76 1.24 21.41
N GLY A 397 0.55 1.60 21.00
CA GLY A 397 -0.24 2.68 21.58
C GLY A 397 0.13 4.10 21.11
N ARG A 398 1.28 4.27 20.42
CA ARG A 398 1.78 5.59 20.02
C ARG A 398 1.34 5.99 18.62
N VAL A 399 1.30 7.31 18.38
CA VAL A 399 1.48 7.88 17.04
C VAL A 399 2.97 7.93 16.75
N ILE A 400 3.38 7.47 15.56
CA ILE A 400 4.79 7.41 15.16
C ILE A 400 5.01 8.40 14.02
N VAL A 401 5.98 9.30 14.18
CA VAL A 401 6.37 10.28 13.17
C VAL A 401 7.81 10.00 12.77
N VAL A 402 8.01 9.49 11.55
CA VAL A 402 9.34 9.25 11.00
C VAL A 402 9.68 10.36 10.02
N ARG A 403 10.87 10.93 10.12
CA ARG A 403 11.36 11.96 9.20
C ARG A 403 12.61 11.55 8.45
N THR A 404 12.82 12.13 7.28
CA THR A 404 14.12 12.12 6.58
C THR A 404 14.30 13.37 5.71
N ARG A 405 15.54 13.62 5.26
CA ARG A 405 15.89 14.67 4.29
C ARG A 405 15.67 14.17 2.87
N THR A 406 15.20 15.04 1.99
CA THR A 406 15.06 14.73 0.56
C THR A 406 16.16 15.37 -0.27
N ASP A 407 16.32 14.88 -1.51
CA ASP A 407 17.44 15.25 -2.40
C ASP A 407 17.49 16.77 -2.72
N ASP A 408 16.38 17.48 -2.61
CA ASP A 408 16.26 18.94 -2.79
C ASP A 408 16.32 19.74 -1.47
N GLY A 409 16.73 19.12 -0.36
CA GLY A 409 16.96 19.80 0.91
C GLY A 409 15.71 20.10 1.75
N MET A 410 14.55 19.54 1.39
CA MET A 410 13.32 19.60 2.20
C MET A 410 13.30 18.45 3.23
N TYR A 411 12.35 18.50 4.17
CA TYR A 411 12.01 17.36 5.01
C TYR A 411 10.79 16.62 4.47
N LYS A 412 10.83 15.29 4.55
CA LYS A 412 9.67 14.41 4.31
C LYS A 412 9.34 13.64 5.58
N PHE A 413 8.06 13.53 5.88
CA PHE A 413 7.52 12.87 7.05
C PHE A 413 6.57 11.74 6.64
N SER A 414 6.55 10.68 7.43
CA SER A 414 5.55 9.62 7.39
C SER A 414 5.03 9.39 8.80
N CYS A 415 3.73 9.58 8.98
CA CYS A 415 3.03 9.43 10.24
C CYS A 415 2.14 8.19 10.21
N ARG A 416 2.19 7.37 11.26
CA ARG A 416 1.40 6.13 11.38
C ARG A 416 0.85 5.98 12.79
N LYS A 417 -0.36 5.44 12.92
CA LYS A 417 -0.85 4.91 14.20
C LYS A 417 -0.16 3.56 14.47
N GLY A 418 0.47 3.41 15.64
CA GLY A 418 1.04 2.14 16.09
C GLY A 418 -0.03 1.11 16.44
N LEU A 419 0.37 -0.13 16.69
CA LEU A 419 -0.53 -1.20 17.13
C LEU A 419 -1.39 -0.75 18.32
N ASN A 420 -2.70 -1.00 18.26
CA ASN A 420 -3.67 -0.65 19.31
C ASN A 420 -3.64 0.83 19.74
N CYS A 421 -3.24 1.76 18.86
CA CYS A 421 -3.27 3.19 19.16
C CYS A 421 -4.72 3.68 19.23
N SER A 422 -5.15 4.07 20.43
CA SER A 422 -6.51 4.56 20.71
C SER A 422 -6.68 6.06 20.52
N ILE A 423 -5.64 6.77 20.06
CA ILE A 423 -5.69 8.22 19.88
C ILE A 423 -6.61 8.56 18.70
N ASP A 424 -7.69 9.29 18.96
CA ASP A 424 -8.69 9.68 17.96
C ASP A 424 -8.24 10.90 17.14
N VAL A 425 -7.15 10.70 16.41
CA VAL A 425 -6.62 11.68 15.47
C VAL A 425 -6.74 11.17 14.04
N ASN A 426 -7.23 12.01 13.13
CA ASN A 426 -7.11 11.76 11.69
C ASN A 426 -5.75 12.29 11.22
N LEU A 427 -4.80 11.39 10.96
CA LEU A 427 -3.45 11.78 10.58
C LEU A 427 -3.39 12.51 9.23
N GLY A 428 -4.27 12.16 8.28
CA GLY A 428 -4.36 12.83 6.98
C GLY A 428 -4.72 14.30 7.13
N LEU A 429 -5.75 14.60 7.92
CA LEU A 429 -6.16 15.97 8.21
C LEU A 429 -5.09 16.72 9.01
N LEU A 430 -4.48 16.08 10.02
CA LEU A 430 -3.42 16.69 10.82
C LEU A 430 -2.21 17.07 9.97
N MET A 431 -1.73 16.17 9.11
CA MET A 431 -0.59 16.44 8.24
C MET A 431 -0.90 17.55 7.24
N ARG A 432 -2.13 17.59 6.68
CA ARG A 432 -2.58 18.67 5.79
C ARG A 432 -2.56 20.02 6.51
N GLU A 433 -3.15 20.09 7.71
CA GLU A 433 -3.21 21.33 8.50
C GLU A 433 -1.81 21.84 8.84
N CYS A 434 -0.97 21.00 9.45
CA CYS A 434 0.35 21.41 9.91
C CYS A 434 1.30 21.75 8.76
N SER A 435 1.23 21.01 7.64
CA SER A 435 2.05 21.32 6.46
C SER A 435 1.61 22.62 5.80
N SER A 436 0.30 22.91 5.72
CA SER A 436 -0.22 24.16 5.16
C SER A 436 0.28 25.39 5.92
N ARG A 437 0.32 25.33 7.26
CA ARG A 437 0.91 26.39 8.10
C ARG A 437 2.39 26.64 7.81
N CYS A 438 3.08 25.64 7.25
CA CYS A 438 4.50 25.66 6.92
C CYS A 438 4.77 25.87 5.43
N ASN A 439 3.78 26.32 4.63
CA ASN A 439 3.85 26.37 3.16
C ASN A 439 4.33 25.04 2.54
N GLY A 440 4.01 23.95 3.21
CA GLY A 440 4.30 22.59 2.78
C GLY A 440 3.09 21.92 2.15
N VAL A 441 3.23 20.63 1.87
CA VAL A 441 2.16 19.77 1.35
C VAL A 441 2.03 18.54 2.24
N GLY A 442 0.81 18.12 2.54
CA GLY A 442 0.55 16.96 3.38
C GLY A 442 -0.87 16.44 3.23
N GLY A 443 -1.06 15.17 3.59
CA GLY A 443 -2.34 14.48 3.44
C GLY A 443 -2.19 12.97 3.65
N GLY A 444 -3.30 12.24 3.45
CA GLY A 444 -3.36 10.79 3.58
C GLY A 444 -4.68 10.33 4.19
N HIS A 445 -4.64 9.17 4.84
CA HIS A 445 -5.77 8.54 5.53
C HIS A 445 -5.72 8.78 7.05
N SER A 446 -6.77 8.36 7.77
CA SER A 446 -6.86 8.57 9.22
C SER A 446 -5.73 7.89 10.02
N ALA A 447 -5.28 6.71 9.58
CA ALA A 447 -4.26 5.91 10.26
C ALA A 447 -2.84 6.08 9.68
N ALA A 448 -2.72 6.78 8.54
CA ALA A 448 -1.46 6.88 7.81
C ALA A 448 -1.43 8.13 6.92
N ALA A 449 -0.42 8.97 7.09
CA ALA A 449 -0.31 10.21 6.34
C ALA A 449 1.15 10.62 6.12
N GLY A 450 1.37 11.50 5.16
CA GLY A 450 2.67 12.07 4.86
C GLY A 450 2.64 13.59 4.81
N ALA A 451 3.80 14.19 5.00
CA ALA A 451 3.98 15.63 4.84
C ALA A 451 5.36 15.97 4.29
N ARG A 452 5.47 17.14 3.69
CA ARG A 452 6.69 17.71 3.15
C ARG A 452 6.75 19.20 3.43
N ILE A 453 7.84 19.65 4.02
CA ILE A 453 8.05 21.05 4.45
C ILE A 453 9.49 21.49 4.17
N SER A 454 9.72 22.79 4.18
CA SER A 454 11.05 23.37 4.12
C SER A 454 11.84 23.17 5.41
N ALA A 455 13.17 23.21 5.31
CA ALA A 455 14.07 22.91 6.43
C ALA A 455 13.92 23.89 7.61
N ASP A 456 13.64 25.15 7.30
CA ASP A 456 13.43 26.26 8.23
C ASP A 456 12.12 26.17 9.01
N MET A 457 11.14 25.39 8.52
CA MET A 457 9.84 25.20 9.18
C MET A 457 9.77 23.96 10.08
N LEU A 458 10.89 23.25 10.27
CA LEU A 458 10.91 21.99 11.02
C LEU A 458 10.34 22.12 12.43
N ASP A 459 10.82 23.08 13.22
CA ASP A 459 10.42 23.21 14.63
C ASP A 459 8.93 23.56 14.76
N GLU A 460 8.44 24.47 13.91
CA GLU A 460 7.04 24.88 13.86
C GLU A 460 6.12 23.71 13.47
N PHE A 461 6.52 22.93 12.47
CA PHE A 461 5.77 21.74 12.05
C PHE A 461 5.70 20.70 13.17
N MET A 462 6.82 20.39 13.81
CA MET A 462 6.87 19.40 14.89
C MET A 462 6.04 19.84 16.10
N ARG A 463 6.01 21.14 16.41
CA ARG A 463 5.14 21.71 17.44
C ARG A 463 3.67 21.53 17.10
N CYS A 464 3.26 21.88 15.87
CA CYS A 464 1.89 21.70 15.40
C CYS A 464 1.44 20.24 15.47
N VAL A 465 2.26 19.30 15.01
CA VAL A 465 1.94 17.86 15.05
C VAL A 465 1.76 17.38 16.49
N LYS A 466 2.65 17.80 17.39
CA LYS A 466 2.58 17.44 18.82
C LYS A 466 1.28 17.95 19.47
N GLU A 467 0.93 19.21 19.24
CA GLU A 467 -0.32 19.82 19.72
C GLU A 467 -1.57 19.12 19.16
N GLY A 468 -1.55 18.77 17.87
CA GLY A 468 -2.65 18.07 17.23
C GLY A 468 -2.89 16.66 17.77
N VAL A 469 -1.82 15.91 18.10
CA VAL A 469 -1.94 14.60 18.74
C VAL A 469 -2.44 14.72 20.19
N TYR A 470 -1.97 15.72 20.95
CA TYR A 470 -2.34 15.88 22.36
C TYR A 470 -3.75 16.42 22.58
N SER A 471 -4.19 17.37 21.76
CA SER A 471 -5.55 17.94 21.85
C SER A 471 -6.66 16.89 21.66
N LYS A 472 -6.36 15.79 20.95
CA LYS A 472 -7.29 14.69 20.67
C LYS A 472 -7.21 13.52 21.65
N SER A 473 -6.27 13.55 22.59
CA SER A 473 -6.20 12.58 23.69
C SER A 473 -6.81 13.07 24.99
N SER A 474 -7.14 14.37 25.04
CA SER A 474 -7.70 15.06 26.21
C SER A 474 -9.24 15.12 26.19
N ALA A 475 -9.85 14.62 25.10
CA ALA A 475 -11.27 14.44 24.89
C ALA A 475 -11.58 12.94 24.91
#